data_AF-A0A925MLC8-F1
#
_entry.id   AF-A0A925MLC8-F1
#
_cell.length_a   1.000
_cell.length_b   1.000
_cell.length_c   1.000
_cell.angle_alpha   90.00
_cell.angle_beta   90.00
_cell.angle_gamma   90.00
#
_symmetry.space_group_name_H-M   'P 1'
#
loop_
_entity.id
_entity.type
_entity.pdbx_description
1 polymer ?
#
loop_
_entity_poly.entity_id
_entity_poly.type
_entity_poly.pdbx_seq_one_letter_code
_entity_poly.pdbx_strand_id
1 'polypeptide(L)'
;MPIYEYVTEAPDDPERSCRICRRGFELRRPANREALVMCLLCKHPVKKVISQVNTPRIAKPLSVSDAKKAGFTILEKRDEGVYEKL
;
A
#
# COMPACT_ATOMS: atom_id res chain seq x y z
N MET A 1 14.45 8.46 7.20
CA MET A 1 13.23 9.25 7.48
C MET A 1 12.13 8.82 6.51
N PRO A 2 11.03 8.25 7.01
CA PRO A 2 9.91 7.78 6.18
C PRO A 2 9.21 8.91 5.43
N ILE A 3 8.55 8.54 4.33
CA ILE A 3 7.60 9.37 3.60
C ILE A 3 6.20 8.95 4.05
N TYR A 4 5.34 9.94 4.29
CA TYR A 4 3.94 9.72 4.63
C TYR A 4 3.04 10.48 3.66
N GLU A 5 1.91 9.89 3.32
CA GLU A 5 0.88 10.51 2.50
C GLU A 5 -0.24 11.08 3.37
N TYR A 6 -0.77 12.21 2.95
CA TYR A 6 -1.89 12.89 3.61
C TYR A 6 -2.91 13.35 2.58
N VAL A 7 -4.20 13.32 2.94
CA VAL A 7 -5.31 13.83 2.14
C VAL A 7 -6.26 14.65 3.01
N THR A 8 -6.97 15.61 2.42
CA THR A 8 -8.04 16.35 3.11
C THR A 8 -9.14 15.40 3.62
N GLU A 9 -9.77 15.78 4.72
CA GLU A 9 -10.97 15.08 5.20
C GLU A 9 -12.24 15.44 4.40
N ALA A 10 -12.22 16.58 3.69
CA ALA A 10 -13.33 17.07 2.88
C ALA A 10 -12.92 17.21 1.38
N PRO A 11 -12.77 16.11 0.63
CA PRO A 11 -12.28 16.14 -0.75
C PRO A 11 -13.28 16.74 -1.74
N ASP A 12 -14.56 16.80 -1.39
CA ASP A 12 -15.61 17.29 -2.28
C ASP A 12 -15.97 18.76 -2.06
N ASP A 13 -15.42 19.38 -1.00
CA ASP A 13 -15.69 20.76 -0.61
C ASP A 13 -14.47 21.66 -0.95
N PRO A 14 -14.57 22.54 -1.97
CA PRO A 14 -13.51 23.47 -2.34
C PRO A 14 -13.22 24.56 -1.31
N GLU A 15 -14.19 24.91 -0.44
CA GLU A 15 -13.97 25.90 0.62
C GLU A 15 -13.16 25.28 1.77
N ARG A 16 -13.30 23.96 1.96
CA ARG A 16 -12.61 23.21 3.03
C ARG A 16 -11.40 22.41 2.56
N SER A 17 -10.98 22.58 1.31
CA SER A 17 -9.80 21.89 0.76
C SER A 17 -9.09 22.74 -0.28
N CYS A 18 -7.75 22.65 -0.33
CA CYS A 18 -6.99 23.28 -1.41
C CYS A 18 -6.67 22.28 -2.51
N ARG A 19 -6.23 22.79 -3.66
CA ARG A 19 -5.84 21.99 -4.83
C ARG A 19 -4.79 20.90 -4.51
N ILE A 20 -3.97 21.12 -3.49
CA ILE A 20 -2.91 20.18 -3.07
C ILE A 20 -3.47 19.11 -2.14
N CYS A 21 -4.06 19.48 -0.99
CA CYS A 21 -4.56 18.48 -0.04
C CYS A 21 -5.76 17.67 -0.58
N ARG A 22 -6.51 18.21 -1.54
CA ARG A 22 -7.60 17.50 -2.22
C ARG A 22 -7.10 16.29 -3.03
N ARG A 23 -5.94 16.41 -3.67
CA ARG A 23 -5.31 15.31 -4.45
C ARG A 23 -4.50 14.36 -3.58
N GLY A 24 -4.13 14.82 -2.39
CA GLY A 24 -3.15 14.17 -1.54
C GLY A 24 -1.74 14.67 -1.81
N PHE A 25 -0.89 14.62 -0.78
CA PHE A 25 0.51 15.00 -0.88
C PHE A 25 1.39 14.14 0.02
N GLU A 26 2.65 14.05 -0.36
CA GLU A 26 3.68 13.33 0.37
C GLU A 26 4.49 14.29 1.25
N LEU A 27 4.88 13.82 2.43
CA LEU A 27 5.74 14.57 3.34
C LEU A 27 6.72 13.64 4.04
N ARG A 28 8.01 13.94 3.88
CA ARG A 28 9.09 13.25 4.60
C ARG A 28 9.13 13.75 6.03
N ARG A 29 8.92 12.86 7.02
CA ARG A 29 8.96 13.22 8.46
C ARG A 29 9.71 12.18 9.28
N PRO A 30 10.20 12.55 10.49
CA PRO A 30 10.70 11.57 11.45
C PRO A 30 9.59 10.61 11.90
N ALA A 31 9.95 9.35 12.18
CA ALA A 31 8.98 8.33 12.58
C ALA A 31 8.38 8.57 13.97
N ASN A 32 9.13 9.24 14.85
CA ASN A 32 8.72 9.59 16.21
C ASN A 32 7.84 10.85 16.28
N ARG A 33 7.60 11.52 15.15
CA ARG A 33 6.79 12.74 15.11
C ARG A 33 5.34 12.38 14.81
N GLU A 34 4.43 12.96 15.57
CA GLU A 34 2.99 12.76 15.40
C GLU A 34 2.52 13.11 13.97
N ALA A 35 1.42 12.48 13.56
CA ALA A 35 0.81 12.70 12.27
C ALA A 35 0.37 14.16 12.11
N LEU A 36 0.44 14.66 10.87
CA LEU A 36 -0.08 15.99 10.56
C LEU A 36 -1.61 15.97 10.58
N VAL A 37 -2.22 16.89 11.32
CA VAL A 37 -3.68 17.04 11.44
C VAL A 37 -4.24 18.21 10.62
N MET A 38 -3.39 19.16 10.22
CA MET A 38 -3.77 20.35 9.45
C MET A 38 -2.91 20.51 8.20
N CYS A 39 -3.53 20.85 7.07
CA CYS A 39 -2.81 21.18 5.85
C CYS A 39 -1.90 22.40 6.07
N LEU A 40 -0.65 22.32 5.65
CA LEU A 40 0.30 23.42 5.84
C LEU A 40 -0.05 24.68 5.03
N LEU A 41 -0.78 24.51 3.91
CA LEU A 41 -1.17 25.58 2.98
C LEU A 41 -2.51 26.23 3.37
N CYS A 42 -3.60 25.45 3.43
CA CYS A 42 -4.94 25.99 3.68
C CYS A 42 -5.45 25.80 5.11
N LYS A 43 -4.66 25.21 6.01
CA LYS A 43 -4.97 24.99 7.44
C LYS A 43 -6.20 24.13 7.73
N HIS A 44 -6.88 23.63 6.71
CA HIS A 44 -7.98 22.68 6.88
C HIS A 44 -7.50 21.29 7.34
N PRO A 45 -8.39 20.50 7.97
CA PRO A 45 -8.08 19.16 8.46
C PRO A 45 -7.57 18.21 7.36
N VAL A 46 -6.54 17.44 7.68
CA VAL A 46 -5.99 16.38 6.83
C VAL A 46 -5.78 15.12 7.66
N LYS A 47 -5.88 13.97 7.00
CA LYS A 47 -5.62 12.66 7.60
C LYS A 47 -4.47 11.96 6.88
N LYS A 48 -3.71 11.18 7.63
CA LYS A 48 -2.67 10.30 7.09
C LYS A 48 -3.33 9.14 6.32
N VAL A 49 -2.79 8.80 5.16
CA VAL A 49 -3.24 7.68 4.33
C VAL A 49 -2.17 6.59 4.35
N ILE A 50 -2.61 5.33 4.27
CA ILE A 50 -1.71 4.20 4.06
C ILE A 50 -1.30 4.20 2.59
N SER A 51 -0.01 4.40 2.34
CA SER A 51 0.56 4.35 1.00
C SER A 51 0.23 3.04 0.30
N GLN A 52 -0.21 3.13 -0.96
CA GLN A 52 -0.39 1.94 -1.77
C GLN A 52 0.98 1.40 -2.19
N VAL A 53 1.16 0.09 -2.06
CA VAL A 53 2.30 -0.61 -2.64
C VAL A 53 1.93 -1.09 -4.04
N ASN A 54 2.82 -0.89 -5.00
CA ASN A 54 2.64 -1.47 -6.31
C ASN A 54 2.89 -2.99 -6.24
N THR A 55 1.83 -3.76 -6.12
CA THR A 55 1.88 -5.22 -6.26
C THR A 55 1.54 -5.59 -7.71
N PRO A 56 2.35 -6.44 -8.38
CA PRO A 56 2.02 -6.90 -9.72
C PRO A 56 0.65 -7.59 -9.70
N ARG A 57 -0.32 -7.01 -10.42
CA ARG A 57 -1.70 -7.54 -10.49
C ARG A 57 -1.78 -8.85 -11.26
N ILE A 58 -0.81 -9.08 -12.15
CA ILE A 58 -0.65 -10.32 -12.90
C ILE A 58 0.65 -10.95 -12.41
N ALA A 59 0.54 -11.89 -11.48
CA ALA A 59 1.64 -12.75 -11.14
C ALA A 59 1.93 -13.68 -12.34
N LYS A 60 3.20 -14.06 -12.53
CA LYS A 60 3.54 -15.15 -13.45
C LYS A 60 2.71 -16.38 -13.02
N PRO A 61 2.01 -17.06 -13.95
CA PRO A 61 1.27 -18.27 -13.61
C PRO A 61 2.23 -19.28 -12.96
N LEU A 62 1.72 -20.04 -11.99
CA LEU A 62 2.50 -21.06 -11.31
C LEU A 62 3.13 -22.00 -12.35
N SER A 63 4.45 -22.09 -12.36
CA SER A 63 5.22 -22.91 -13.29
C SER A 63 5.93 -24.00 -12.51
N VAL A 64 5.42 -25.22 -12.59
CA VAL A 64 5.99 -26.42 -11.91
C VAL A 64 7.43 -26.67 -12.39
N SER A 65 7.69 -26.45 -13.69
CA SER A 65 9.02 -26.64 -14.27
C SER A 65 10.03 -25.64 -13.72
N ASP A 66 9.67 -24.37 -13.60
CA ASP A 66 10.55 -23.35 -13.02
C ASP A 66 10.76 -23.56 -11.52
N ALA A 67 9.72 -23.97 -10.80
CA ALA A 67 9.82 -24.30 -9.38
C ALA A 67 10.78 -25.49 -9.13
N LYS A 68 10.69 -26.57 -9.93
CA LYS A 68 11.63 -27.70 -9.85
C LYS A 68 13.06 -27.27 -10.19
N LYS A 69 13.26 -26.46 -11.24
CA LYS A 69 14.59 -25.91 -11.60
C LYS A 69 15.20 -25.06 -10.50
N ALA A 70 14.37 -24.28 -9.80
CA ALA A 70 14.79 -23.47 -8.66
C ALA A 70 14.98 -24.28 -7.35
N GLY A 71 14.80 -25.60 -7.39
CA GLY A 71 15.01 -26.49 -6.24
C GLY A 71 13.85 -26.55 -5.25
N PHE A 72 12.67 -26.01 -5.60
CA PHE A 72 11.50 -26.11 -4.74
C PHE A 72 10.91 -27.52 -4.77
N THR A 73 10.50 -28.01 -3.60
CA THR A 73 9.68 -29.21 -3.48
C THR A 73 8.22 -28.83 -3.70
N ILE A 74 7.59 -29.46 -4.69
CA ILE A 74 6.21 -29.18 -5.08
C ILE A 74 5.33 -30.28 -4.51
N LEU A 75 4.30 -29.87 -3.78
CA LEU A 75 3.33 -30.76 -3.18
C LEU A 75 1.94 -30.45 -3.75
N GLU A 76 1.20 -31.51 -4.08
CA GLU A 76 -0.20 -31.43 -4.52
C GLU A 76 -1.11 -31.89 -3.39
N LYS A 77 -2.14 -31.10 -3.09
CA LYS A 77 -3.14 -31.45 -2.08
C LYS A 77 -4.09 -32.49 -2.67
N ARG A 78 -4.07 -33.71 -2.13
CA ARG A 78 -4.94 -34.83 -2.59
C ARG A 78 -6.22 -34.94 -1.77
N ASP A 79 -6.13 -34.71 -0.46
CA ASP A 79 -7.26 -34.79 0.48
C ASP A 79 -7.18 -33.70 1.57
N GLU A 80 -8.10 -33.73 2.53
CA GLU A 80 -8.06 -32.88 3.72
C GLU A 80 -6.80 -33.15 4.56
N GLY A 81 -5.78 -32.32 4.35
CA GLY A 81 -4.53 -32.37 5.13
C GLY A 81 -3.46 -33.29 4.55
N VAL A 82 -3.74 -34.00 3.46
CA VAL A 82 -2.75 -34.88 2.79
C VAL A 82 -2.17 -34.18 1.56
N TYR A 83 -0.85 -34.11 1.54
CA TYR A 83 -0.06 -33.52 0.47
C TYR A 83 0.93 -34.55 -0.07
N GLU A 84 0.89 -34.78 -1.37
CA GLU A 84 1.79 -35.72 -2.05
C GLU A 84 2.78 -34.97 -2.94
N LYS A 85 3.96 -35.55 -3.15
CA LYS A 85 5.00 -34.94 -3.98
C LYS A 85 4.66 -35.05 -5.46
N LEU A 86 4.75 -33.93 -6.17
CA LEU A 86 4.46 -33.79 -7.60
C LEU A 86 5.74 -33.79 -8.48
#